data_AF-A0A8C0X2Z9-F1
#
_entry.id   AF-A0A8C0X2Z9-F1
#
_cell.length_a   1.000
_cell.length_b   1.000
_cell.length_c   1.000
_cell.angle_alpha   90.00
_cell.angle_beta   90.00
_cell.angle_gamma   90.00
#
_symmetry.space_group_name_H-M   'P 1'
#
loop_
_entity.id
_entity.type
_entity.pdbx_description
1 polymer ?
#
loop_
_entity_poly.entity_id
_entity_poly.type
_entity_poly.pdbx_seq_one_letter_code
_entity_poly.pdbx_strand_id
1 'polypeptide(L)'
;MEMKKRINLELRSRVPEEVVTELVLDNCLCVNGEIEGLNDTFKELEFLHMANVELSSLAQLPSLNKLQKLEFSDNMISEGLEVLAEKYPNLTYLNLSGNKIKDLSTVEALMKKMMMTAEEGEEEEEEEESLQREKRKRDGEDDGEEDDRSF
;
A
#
# COMPACT_ATOMS: atom_id res chain seq x y z
N MET A 1 4.98 12.26 -21.85
CA MET A 1 5.71 13.09 -20.86
C MET A 1 6.64 12.17 -20.08
N GLU A 2 7.87 12.58 -19.74
CA GLU A 2 8.79 11.77 -18.92
C GLU A 2 8.25 11.62 -17.48
N MET A 3 8.42 10.43 -16.89
CA MET A 3 7.88 10.09 -15.58
C MET A 3 8.41 11.00 -14.47
N LYS A 4 9.72 11.29 -14.44
CA LYS A 4 10.28 12.22 -13.45
C LYS A 4 9.61 13.59 -13.46
N LYS A 5 9.27 14.10 -14.66
CA LYS A 5 8.57 15.38 -14.79
C LYS A 5 7.15 15.28 -14.23
N ARG A 6 6.46 14.18 -14.48
CA ARG A 6 5.11 13.95 -13.92
C ARG A 6 5.12 13.88 -12.39
N ILE A 7 6.08 13.16 -11.80
CA ILE A 7 6.25 13.08 -10.34
C ILE A 7 6.41 14.48 -9.74
N ASN A 8 7.27 15.33 -10.31
CA ASN A 8 7.46 16.69 -9.82
C ASN A 8 6.16 17.53 -9.86
N LEU A 9 5.30 17.30 -10.86
CA LEU A 9 4.00 17.97 -10.97
C LEU A 9 3.01 17.49 -9.90
N GLU A 10 2.97 16.19 -9.63
CA GLU A 10 2.09 15.61 -8.60
C GLU A 10 2.51 16.01 -7.17
N LEU A 11 3.81 16.18 -6.94
CA LEU A 11 4.32 16.65 -5.66
C LEU A 11 3.83 18.06 -5.32
N ARG A 12 3.63 18.95 -6.29
CA ARG A 12 3.18 20.35 -6.06
C ARG A 12 3.98 21.05 -4.96
N SER A 13 5.31 20.91 -4.99
CA SER A 13 6.26 21.43 -3.98
C SER A 13 6.18 20.78 -2.60
N ARG A 14 5.44 19.70 -2.44
CA ARG A 14 5.47 18.85 -1.23
C ARG A 14 6.70 17.95 -1.24
N VAL A 15 7.17 17.60 -0.05
CA VAL A 15 8.17 16.54 0.12
C VAL A 15 7.47 15.18 0.06
N PRO A 16 8.03 14.19 -0.68
CA PRO A 16 7.44 12.85 -0.79
C PRO A 16 7.18 12.15 0.54
N GLU A 17 8.01 12.45 1.55
CA GLU A 17 8.10 11.73 2.81
C GLU A 17 6.96 12.03 3.81
N GLU A 18 6.25 13.16 3.68
CA GLU A 18 5.36 13.63 4.76
C GLU A 18 3.86 13.59 4.42
N VAL A 19 3.48 13.66 3.13
CA VAL A 19 2.09 14.02 2.77
C VAL A 19 1.57 13.39 1.49
N VAL A 20 2.36 12.56 0.81
CA VAL A 20 1.98 12.00 -0.50
C VAL A 20 1.42 10.60 -0.31
N THR A 21 0.11 10.53 -0.15
CA THR A 21 -0.63 9.26 -0.04
C THR A 21 -1.10 8.72 -1.39
N GLU A 22 -1.23 9.58 -2.39
CA GLU A 22 -1.66 9.21 -3.75
C GLU A 22 -0.74 9.81 -4.79
N LEU A 23 -0.40 9.00 -5.80
CA LEU A 23 0.40 9.41 -6.94
C LEU A 23 -0.19 8.88 -8.24
N VAL A 24 -0.58 9.80 -9.13
CA VAL A 24 -1.14 9.47 -10.45
C VAL A 24 -0.14 9.79 -11.56
N LEU A 25 0.39 8.74 -12.18
CA LEU A 25 1.42 8.81 -13.21
C LEU A 25 0.92 8.35 -14.59
N ASP A 26 -0.38 8.18 -14.77
CA ASP A 26 -0.96 7.68 -16.01
C ASP A 26 -0.48 8.45 -17.24
N ASN A 27 -0.26 7.70 -18.33
CA ASN A 27 0.15 8.22 -19.64
C ASN A 27 1.52 8.97 -19.63
N CYS A 28 2.33 8.79 -18.58
CA CYS A 28 3.75 9.12 -18.64
C CYS A 28 4.53 7.93 -19.25
N LEU A 29 5.73 8.17 -19.79
CA LEU A 29 6.52 7.10 -20.41
C LEU A 29 7.63 6.65 -19.46
N CYS A 30 7.68 5.35 -19.18
CA CYS A 30 8.86 4.69 -18.62
C CYS A 30 10.03 4.79 -19.59
N VAL A 31 11.26 4.77 -19.06
CA VAL A 31 12.47 4.72 -19.88
C VAL A 31 12.92 3.27 -19.94
N ASN A 32 13.02 2.71 -21.16
CA ASN A 32 13.34 1.30 -21.39
C ASN A 32 12.42 0.32 -20.63
N GLY A 33 11.16 0.71 -20.41
CA GLY A 33 10.19 -0.10 -19.67
C GLY A 33 10.47 -0.21 -18.16
N GLU A 34 11.28 0.69 -17.61
CA GLU A 34 11.58 0.82 -16.19
C GLU A 34 11.09 2.16 -15.61
N ILE A 35 10.76 2.11 -14.32
CA ILE A 35 10.33 3.27 -13.54
C ILE A 35 11.51 4.19 -13.27
N GLU A 36 11.28 5.49 -13.28
CA GLU A 36 12.27 6.48 -12.89
C GLU A 36 11.70 7.57 -11.96
N GLY A 37 12.48 7.97 -10.96
CA GLY A 37 12.13 9.05 -10.05
C GLY A 37 11.20 8.65 -8.89
N LEU A 38 10.55 7.49 -8.95
CA LEU A 38 9.86 6.88 -7.82
C LEU A 38 10.89 6.08 -6.99
N ASN A 39 10.91 6.28 -5.67
CA ASN A 39 11.88 5.65 -4.76
C ASN A 39 11.28 5.48 -3.35
N ASP A 40 12.05 4.92 -2.40
CA ASP A 40 11.57 4.59 -1.04
C ASP A 40 11.26 5.83 -0.15
N THR A 41 11.45 7.06 -0.64
CA THR A 41 11.07 8.28 0.10
C THR A 41 9.56 8.50 0.14
N PHE A 42 8.79 7.84 -0.73
CA PHE A 42 7.32 7.89 -0.76
C PHE A 42 6.69 7.01 0.32
N LYS A 43 7.17 7.12 1.57
CA LYS A 43 6.85 6.20 2.68
C LYS A 43 5.37 6.19 3.06
N GLU A 44 4.69 7.29 2.80
CA GLU A 44 3.26 7.50 3.10
C GLU A 44 2.35 7.12 1.93
N LEU A 45 2.90 6.62 0.81
CA LEU A 45 2.10 6.32 -0.38
C LEU A 45 1.20 5.10 -0.16
N GLU A 46 -0.09 5.30 -0.33
CA GLU A 46 -1.16 4.30 -0.22
C GLU A 46 -1.69 3.89 -1.60
N PHE A 47 -1.71 4.82 -2.56
CA PHE A 47 -2.29 4.63 -3.89
C PHE A 47 -1.32 5.03 -4.99
N LEU A 48 -1.00 4.09 -5.89
CA LEU A 48 -0.14 4.33 -7.05
C LEU A 48 -0.86 3.95 -8.34
N HIS A 49 -1.07 4.95 -9.20
CA HIS A 49 -1.65 4.78 -10.53
C HIS A 49 -0.58 4.97 -11.60
N MET A 50 -0.36 3.93 -12.40
CA MET A 50 0.59 3.92 -13.51
C MET A 50 -0.02 3.20 -14.72
N ALA A 51 -1.21 3.62 -15.14
CA ALA A 51 -1.87 3.08 -16.31
C ALA A 51 -1.23 3.60 -17.61
N ASN A 52 -1.05 2.72 -18.59
CA ASN A 52 -0.52 3.06 -19.91
C ASN A 52 0.81 3.83 -19.86
N VAL A 53 1.82 3.26 -19.18
CA VAL A 53 3.15 3.87 -19.03
C VAL A 53 4.28 3.11 -19.72
N GLU A 54 3.96 2.08 -20.50
CA GLU A 54 4.90 1.17 -21.18
C GLU A 54 5.82 0.41 -20.20
N LEU A 55 5.39 0.18 -18.95
CA LEU A 55 6.15 -0.58 -17.96
C LEU A 55 6.29 -2.04 -18.39
N SER A 56 7.52 -2.56 -18.46
CA SER A 56 7.78 -3.98 -18.77
C SER A 56 8.60 -4.70 -17.70
N SER A 57 9.29 -3.96 -16.83
CA SER A 57 10.13 -4.50 -15.77
C SER A 57 9.73 -3.95 -14.40
N LEU A 58 9.59 -4.86 -13.43
CA LEU A 58 9.26 -4.54 -12.04
C LEU A 58 10.50 -4.44 -11.13
N ALA A 59 11.70 -4.61 -11.69
CA ALA A 59 12.95 -4.66 -10.93
C ALA A 59 13.22 -3.37 -10.14
N GLN A 60 12.93 -2.20 -10.74
CA GLN A 60 13.20 -0.88 -10.16
C GLN A 60 12.08 -0.34 -9.26
N LEU A 61 11.06 -1.15 -8.95
CA LEU A 61 10.04 -0.75 -7.98
C LEU A 61 10.69 -0.43 -6.62
N PRO A 62 10.31 0.65 -5.93
CA PRO A 62 10.70 0.84 -4.54
C PRO A 62 9.93 -0.06 -3.59
N SER A 63 10.43 -0.19 -2.37
CA SER A 63 9.70 -0.80 -1.26
C SER A 63 8.80 0.26 -0.62
N LEU A 64 7.49 0.03 -0.61
CA LEU A 64 6.49 0.98 -0.11
C LEU A 64 5.52 0.27 0.82
N ASN A 65 5.85 0.28 2.12
CA ASN A 65 5.14 -0.52 3.11
C ASN A 65 3.68 -0.09 3.30
N LYS A 66 3.33 1.18 3.08
CA LYS A 66 1.94 1.65 3.21
C LYS A 66 1.10 1.50 1.95
N LEU A 67 1.68 1.00 0.85
CA LEU A 67 0.97 0.91 -0.41
C LEU A 67 -0.14 -0.15 -0.36
N GLN A 68 -1.37 0.28 -0.61
CA GLN A 68 -2.57 -0.54 -0.53
C GLN A 68 -3.22 -0.79 -1.89
N LYS A 69 -3.10 0.15 -2.84
CA LYS A 69 -3.67 -0.02 -4.19
C LYS A 69 -2.64 0.28 -5.27
N LEU A 70 -2.54 -0.65 -6.21
CA LEU A 70 -1.64 -0.57 -7.35
C LEU A 70 -2.42 -0.77 -8.66
N GLU A 71 -2.37 0.23 -9.52
CA GLU A 71 -3.02 0.23 -10.83
C GLU A 71 -1.95 0.22 -11.93
N PHE A 72 -1.76 -0.94 -12.56
CA PHE A 72 -0.78 -1.21 -13.61
C PHE A 72 -1.43 -1.61 -14.93
N SER A 73 -2.69 -1.25 -15.17
CA SER A 73 -3.37 -1.55 -16.42
C SER A 73 -2.66 -0.99 -17.66
N ASP A 74 -2.88 -1.68 -18.79
CA ASP A 74 -2.40 -1.27 -20.11
C ASP A 74 -0.88 -1.06 -20.19
N ASN A 75 -0.13 -1.94 -19.52
CA ASN A 75 1.33 -1.98 -19.57
C ASN A 75 1.85 -3.20 -20.35
N MET A 76 3.15 -3.48 -20.26
CA MET A 76 3.86 -4.51 -21.02
C MET A 76 4.48 -5.58 -20.10
N ILE A 77 3.98 -5.70 -18.86
CA ILE A 77 4.48 -6.65 -17.86
C ILE A 77 4.17 -8.08 -18.32
N SER A 78 5.14 -8.98 -18.25
CA SER A 78 4.98 -10.39 -18.60
C SER A 78 5.34 -11.36 -17.48
N GLU A 79 6.16 -10.94 -16.52
CA GLU A 79 6.74 -11.78 -15.47
C GLU A 79 7.24 -10.93 -14.28
N GLY A 80 7.78 -11.57 -13.25
CA GLY A 80 8.40 -10.90 -12.11
C GLY A 80 7.41 -10.36 -11.08
N LEU A 81 6.16 -10.86 -11.06
CA LEU A 81 5.10 -10.39 -10.18
C LEU A 81 5.36 -10.70 -8.70
N GLU A 82 6.16 -11.73 -8.41
CA GLU A 82 6.55 -12.13 -7.06
C GLU A 82 7.17 -10.98 -6.24
N VAL A 83 7.84 -10.04 -6.92
CA VAL A 83 8.44 -8.86 -6.28
C VAL A 83 7.41 -7.95 -5.62
N LEU A 84 6.16 -7.93 -6.12
CA LEU A 84 5.09 -7.08 -5.60
C LEU A 84 4.75 -7.48 -4.16
N ALA A 85 4.76 -8.78 -3.87
CA ALA A 85 4.47 -9.30 -2.54
C ALA A 85 5.60 -9.08 -1.52
N GLU A 86 6.82 -8.80 -1.99
CA GLU A 86 7.95 -8.44 -1.14
C GLU A 86 8.01 -6.93 -0.88
N LYS A 87 7.77 -6.13 -1.91
CA LYS A 87 7.88 -4.67 -1.84
C LYS A 87 6.64 -3.99 -1.25
N TYR A 88 5.47 -4.62 -1.39
CA TYR A 88 4.16 -4.06 -1.00
C TYR A 88 3.41 -5.06 -0.10
N PRO A 89 3.85 -5.24 1.15
CA PRO A 89 3.26 -6.22 2.06
C PRO A 89 1.79 -5.94 2.40
N ASN A 90 1.35 -4.67 2.34
CA ASN A 90 -0.01 -4.24 2.68
C ASN A 90 -0.91 -4.03 1.44
N LEU A 91 -0.52 -4.58 0.28
CA LEU A 91 -1.25 -4.39 -0.97
C LEU A 91 -2.56 -5.20 -0.96
N THR A 92 -3.69 -4.52 -0.98
CA THR A 92 -5.04 -5.13 -0.95
C THR A 92 -5.76 -5.06 -2.29
N TYR A 93 -5.28 -4.21 -3.21
CA TYR A 93 -5.83 -4.07 -4.55
C TYR A 93 -4.73 -4.05 -5.60
N LEU A 94 -4.92 -4.84 -6.65
CA LEU A 94 -4.02 -4.89 -7.79
C LEU A 94 -4.80 -5.03 -9.10
N ASN A 95 -4.56 -4.11 -10.03
CA ASN A 95 -5.03 -4.23 -11.40
C ASN A 95 -3.85 -4.43 -12.36
N LEU A 96 -3.88 -5.56 -13.07
CA LEU A 96 -2.90 -5.94 -14.09
C LEU A 96 -3.54 -6.13 -15.48
N SER A 97 -4.77 -5.66 -15.69
CA SER A 97 -5.46 -5.78 -16.99
C SER A 97 -4.64 -5.16 -18.14
N GLY A 98 -4.79 -5.66 -19.36
CA GLY A 98 -4.05 -5.12 -20.51
C GLY A 98 -2.54 -5.40 -20.54
N ASN A 99 -2.01 -6.24 -19.63
CA ASN A 99 -0.61 -6.69 -19.65
C ASN A 99 -0.41 -7.98 -20.46
N LYS A 100 0.84 -8.47 -20.52
CA LYS A 100 1.28 -9.66 -21.28
C LYS A 100 1.54 -10.88 -20.41
N ILE A 101 0.89 -10.96 -19.25
CA ILE A 101 1.05 -12.05 -18.30
C ILE A 101 0.45 -13.33 -18.89
N LYS A 102 1.29 -14.35 -19.05
CA LYS A 102 0.88 -15.67 -19.57
C LYS A 102 0.74 -16.72 -18.48
N ASP A 103 1.54 -16.59 -17.43
CA ASP A 103 1.51 -17.47 -16.28
C ASP A 103 0.59 -16.89 -15.21
N LEU A 104 -0.63 -17.44 -15.13
CA LEU A 104 -1.60 -17.03 -14.12
C LEU A 104 -1.29 -17.61 -12.74
N SER A 105 -0.42 -18.62 -12.63
CA SER A 105 -0.09 -19.24 -11.34
C SER A 105 0.60 -18.26 -10.40
N THR A 106 1.46 -17.37 -10.93
CA THR A 106 2.09 -16.30 -10.15
C THR A 106 1.07 -15.28 -9.66
N VAL A 107 0.04 -14.97 -10.47
CA VAL A 107 -1.05 -14.07 -10.09
C VAL A 107 -1.89 -14.68 -8.97
N GLU A 108 -2.25 -15.97 -9.09
CA GLU A 108 -3.01 -16.69 -8.07
C GLU A 108 -2.27 -16.74 -6.73
N ALA A 109 -0.96 -17.03 -6.76
CA ALA A 109 -0.12 -17.04 -5.56
C ALA A 109 -0.07 -15.66 -4.89
N LEU A 110 0.03 -14.59 -5.69
CA LEU A 110 0.03 -13.22 -5.20
C LEU A 110 -1.31 -12.86 -4.55
N MET A 111 -2.43 -13.12 -5.24
CA MET A 111 -3.77 -12.85 -4.72
C MET A 111 -4.04 -13.60 -3.42
N LYS A 112 -3.62 -14.86 -3.34
CA LYS A 112 -3.76 -15.64 -2.11
C LYS A 112 -2.99 -15.01 -0.95
N LYS A 113 -1.76 -14.56 -1.18
CA LYS A 113 -0.96 -13.89 -0.15
C LYS A 113 -1.63 -12.59 0.32
N MET A 114 -2.17 -11.79 -0.60
CA MET A 114 -2.90 -10.55 -0.28
C MET A 114 -4.17 -10.80 0.55
N MET A 115 -4.90 -11.89 0.26
CA MET A 115 -6.07 -12.28 1.03
C MET A 115 -5.70 -12.71 2.46
N MET A 116 -4.65 -13.53 2.62
CA MET A 116 -4.20 -13.96 3.96
C MET A 116 -3.75 -12.77 4.83
N THR A 117 -3.05 -11.78 4.26
CA THR A 117 -2.63 -10.59 5.00
C THR A 117 -3.79 -9.69 5.42
N ALA A 118 -4.88 -9.66 4.63
CA ALA A 118 -6.07 -8.91 5.01
C ALA A 118 -6.81 -9.55 6.19
N GLU A 119 -6.89 -10.89 6.20
CA GLU A 119 -7.47 -11.66 7.30
C GLU A 119 -6.65 -11.51 8.60
N GLU A 120 -5.31 -11.61 8.52
CA GLU A 120 -4.42 -11.40 9.68
C GLU A 120 -4.56 -10.00 10.30
N GLY A 121 -4.70 -8.95 9.47
CA GLY A 121 -4.90 -7.58 9.95
C GLY A 121 -6.23 -7.37 10.66
N GLU A 122 -7.31 -7.97 10.18
CA GLU A 122 -8.63 -7.90 10.85
C GLU A 122 -8.61 -8.59 12.23
N GLU A 123 -7.92 -9.74 12.35
CA GLU A 123 -7.77 -10.44 13.63
C GLU A 123 -6.97 -9.63 14.67
N GLU A 124 -5.86 -8.98 14.26
CA GLU A 124 -5.05 -8.12 15.15
C GLU A 124 -5.84 -6.91 15.66
N GLU A 125 -6.62 -6.24 14.80
CA GLU A 125 -7.45 -5.08 15.20
C GLU A 125 -8.54 -5.47 16.22
N GLU A 126 -9.20 -6.63 16.04
CA GLU A 126 -10.20 -7.13 16.99
C GLU A 126 -9.57 -7.47 18.36
N GLU A 127 -8.38 -8.08 18.36
CA GLU A 127 -7.67 -8.42 19.59
C GLU A 127 -7.27 -7.14 20.36
N GLU A 128 -6.72 -6.12 19.69
CA GLU A 128 -6.39 -4.84 20.31
C GLU A 128 -7.62 -4.14 20.89
N GLU A 129 -8.75 -4.11 20.17
CA GLU A 129 -9.98 -3.48 20.65
C GLU A 129 -10.54 -4.22 21.89
N SER A 130 -10.44 -5.56 21.91
CA SER A 130 -10.87 -6.39 23.03
C SER A 130 -10.06 -6.08 24.31
N LEU A 131 -8.74 -5.96 24.19
CA LEU A 131 -7.83 -5.62 25.28
C LEU A 131 -8.07 -4.21 25.81
N GLN A 132 -8.35 -3.25 24.92
CA GLN A 132 -8.69 -1.88 25.31
C GLN A 132 -10.03 -1.83 26.07
N ARG A 133 -11.04 -2.58 25.63
CA ARG A 133 -12.33 -2.70 26.33
C ARG A 133 -12.15 -3.31 27.72
N GLU A 134 -11.31 -4.32 27.89
CA GLU A 134 -11.01 -4.90 29.21
C GLU A 134 -10.25 -3.96 30.14
N LYS A 135 -9.32 -3.14 29.63
CA LYS A 135 -8.64 -2.11 30.43
C LYS A 135 -9.63 -1.06 30.95
N ARG A 136 -10.51 -0.54 30.08
CA ARG A 136 -11.54 0.45 30.46
C ARG A 136 -12.50 -0.06 31.54
N LYS A 137 -12.85 -1.35 31.53
CA LYS A 137 -13.71 -1.94 32.56
C LYS A 137 -13.02 -1.97 33.93
N ARG A 138 -11.73 -2.28 33.97
CA ARG A 138 -10.95 -2.31 35.22
C ARG A 138 -10.71 -0.92 35.80
N ASP A 139 -10.43 0.06 34.95
CA ASP A 139 -10.16 1.44 35.40
C ASP A 139 -11.44 2.19 35.84
N GLY A 140 -12.63 1.76 35.39
CA GLY A 140 -13.91 2.35 35.76
C GLY A 140 -14.55 1.82 37.07
N GLU A 141 -13.93 0.85 37.74
CA GLU A 141 -14.43 0.26 38.99
C GLU A 141 -13.82 0.90 40.26
N ASP A 142 -12.92 1.89 40.13
CA ASP A 142 -12.17 2.48 41.28
C ASP A 142 -12.76 3.80 41.82
N ASP A 143 -13.82 4.36 41.22
CA ASP A 143 -14.41 5.67 41.62
C ASP A 143 -15.59 5.54 42.62
N GLY A 144 -15.68 4.44 43.36
CA GLY A 144 -16.87 4.05 44.11
C GLY A 144 -16.72 3.78 45.60
N GLU A 145 -15.89 4.52 46.34
CA GLU A 145 -16.03 4.59 47.81
C GLU A 145 -16.39 6.02 48.24
N GLU A 146 -17.69 6.30 48.29
CA GLU A 146 -18.27 7.45 48.98
C GLU A 146 -17.86 7.40 50.46
N ASP A 147 -17.05 8.39 50.84
CA ASP A 147 -16.60 8.67 52.20
C ASP A 147 -17.79 9.17 53.04
N ASP A 148 -18.68 8.27 53.44
CA ASP A 148 -19.84 8.59 54.28
C ASP A 148 -19.52 8.29 55.76
N ARG A 149 -18.61 9.07 56.35
CA ARG A 149 -18.43 9.13 57.81
C ARG A 149 -19.30 10.23 58.40
N SER A 150 -20.54 9.85 58.73
CA SER A 150 -21.40 10.58 59.65
C SER A 150 -20.82 10.59 61.08
N PHE A 151 -20.59 11.79 61.65
CA PHE A 151 -20.45 12.03 63.09
C PHE A 151 -21.38 13.17 63.52
#